data_AF-A0AAV3FIG3-F1
#
_entry.id   AF-A0AAV3FIG3-F1
#
_cell.length_a   1.000
_cell.length_b   1.000
_cell.length_c   1.000
_cell.angle_alpha   90.00
_cell.angle_beta   90.00
_cell.angle_gamma   90.00
#
_symmetry.space_group_name_H-M   'P 1'
#
loop_
_entity.id
_entity.type
_entity.pdbx_description
1 polymer ?
#
loop_
_entity_poly.entity_id
_entity_poly.type
_entity_poly.pdbx_seq_one_letter_code
_entity_poly.pdbx_strand_id
1 'polypeptide(L)'
;MVKNKDKPWWKRLLAKITALVAAVCMMLLPATAHADMQGVDMSNWQCGADVYNMQADFIVVGTTWGTGQVNNNCLVSGVNTDANRMIYQAQASGKKFGLYHYAMGGNPEAEAQFFYRNTSNYWRHGIVALDWEMDDNPAWGNWDWVRRFMAECERLSGGVKPLLYTGPVAGTIPGDIRANYGLWIAQYANMSPTGYQANPWMLGAYGEAMRQYSGTGVVNTWSPIDLNIFRGEGWQWDLYANPTGDSTPPATPAAPVQPNTPQPTPSTGGISHVMQWGETIWGLAVAYNAWPL
;
A
#
# COMPACT_ATOMS: atom_id res chain seq x y z
N MET A 1 -5.44 -62.60 -14.03
CA MET A 1 -4.78 -61.86 -15.15
C MET A 1 -5.74 -60.82 -15.69
N VAL A 2 -5.62 -59.56 -15.26
CA VAL A 2 -6.41 -58.45 -15.84
C VAL A 2 -5.66 -57.99 -17.10
N LYS A 3 -6.22 -58.27 -18.29
CA LYS A 3 -5.69 -57.76 -19.56
C LYS A 3 -5.98 -56.26 -19.63
N ASN A 4 -4.97 -55.44 -19.33
CA ASN A 4 -5.04 -54.01 -19.57
C ASN A 4 -5.01 -53.78 -21.10
N LYS A 5 -6.17 -53.48 -21.70
CA LYS A 5 -6.23 -53.15 -23.13
C LYS A 5 -5.63 -51.75 -23.31
N ASP A 6 -4.45 -51.71 -23.91
CA ASP A 6 -3.83 -50.45 -24.31
C ASP A 6 -4.80 -49.60 -25.14
N LYS A 7 -4.94 -48.32 -24.75
CA LYS A 7 -5.78 -47.35 -25.49
C LYS A 7 -5.33 -47.30 -26.97
N PRO A 8 -6.28 -47.33 -27.93
CA PRO A 8 -5.97 -47.32 -29.36
C PRO A 8 -5.01 -46.18 -29.75
N TRP A 9 -4.07 -46.48 -30.65
CA TRP A 9 -3.01 -45.55 -31.06
C TRP A 9 -3.53 -44.19 -31.53
N TRP A 10 -4.67 -44.16 -32.23
CA TRP A 10 -5.31 -42.93 -32.69
C TRP A 10 -5.83 -42.05 -31.54
N LYS A 11 -6.26 -42.63 -30.41
CA LYS A 11 -6.64 -41.85 -29.22
C LYS A 11 -5.42 -41.24 -28.53
N ARG A 12 -4.28 -41.93 -28.54
CA ARG A 12 -3.00 -41.41 -28.02
C ARG A 12 -2.47 -40.29 -28.93
N LEU A 13 -2.62 -40.44 -30.25
CA LEU A 13 -2.25 -39.42 -31.22
C LEU A 13 -3.13 -38.17 -31.11
N LEU A 14 -4.45 -38.36 -31.02
CA LEU A 14 -5.40 -37.26 -30.83
C LEU A 14 -5.09 -36.47 -29.55
N ALA A 15 -4.85 -37.15 -28.42
CA ALA A 15 -4.48 -36.49 -27.16
C ALA A 15 -3.18 -35.67 -27.27
N LYS A 16 -2.17 -36.18 -28.00
CA LYS A 16 -0.92 -35.45 -28.25
C LYS A 16 -1.14 -34.23 -29.15
N ILE A 17 -1.97 -34.34 -30.18
CA ILE A 17 -2.32 -33.23 -31.07
C ILE A 17 -3.11 -32.17 -30.30
N THR A 18 -4.09 -32.57 -29.48
CA THR A 18 -4.86 -31.63 -28.64
C THR A 18 -3.96 -30.90 -27.65
N ALA A 19 -3.01 -31.60 -27.01
CA ALA A 19 -2.04 -30.98 -26.11
C ALA A 19 -1.10 -30.00 -26.85
N LEU A 20 -0.68 -30.34 -28.06
CA LEU A 20 0.16 -29.46 -28.90
C LEU A 20 -0.62 -28.21 -29.34
N VAL A 21 -1.86 -28.37 -29.78
CA VAL A 21 -2.74 -27.24 -30.16
C VAL A 21 -3.02 -26.35 -28.96
N ALA A 22 -3.29 -26.91 -27.78
CA ALA A 22 -3.47 -26.12 -26.55
C ALA A 22 -2.19 -25.33 -26.19
N ALA A 23 -1.02 -25.95 -26.30
CA ALA A 23 0.26 -25.29 -26.04
C ALA A 23 0.54 -24.16 -27.04
N VAL A 24 0.29 -24.38 -28.33
CA VAL A 24 0.45 -23.35 -29.38
C VAL A 24 -0.56 -22.22 -29.21
N CYS A 25 -1.81 -22.52 -28.87
CA CYS A 25 -2.81 -21.49 -28.56
C CYS A 25 -2.41 -20.65 -27.33
N MET A 26 -1.84 -21.25 -26.29
CA MET A 26 -1.34 -20.52 -25.12
C MET A 26 -0.12 -19.63 -25.45
N MET A 27 0.71 -20.00 -26.43
CA MET A 27 1.83 -19.18 -26.91
C MET A 27 1.40 -18.04 -27.85
N LEU A 28 0.19 -18.12 -28.40
CA LEU A 28 -0.37 -17.13 -29.34
C LEU A 28 -1.38 -16.17 -28.69
N LEU A 29 -1.69 -16.38 -27.41
CA LEU A 29 -2.36 -15.34 -26.63
C LEU A 29 -1.40 -14.15 -26.54
N PRO A 30 -1.84 -12.91 -26.84
CA PRO A 30 -1.05 -11.75 -26.49
C PRO A 30 -0.71 -11.89 -25.00
N ALA A 31 0.56 -11.70 -24.64
CA ALA A 31 0.97 -11.61 -23.25
C ALA A 31 -0.11 -10.78 -22.54
N THR A 32 -0.80 -11.40 -21.57
CA THR A 32 -1.87 -10.74 -20.81
C THR A 32 -1.37 -9.35 -20.51
N ALA A 33 -2.03 -8.33 -21.07
CA ALA A 33 -1.69 -6.96 -20.76
C ALA A 33 -1.74 -6.87 -19.24
N HIS A 34 -0.58 -6.79 -18.58
CA HIS A 34 -0.52 -6.56 -17.15
C HIS A 34 -1.25 -5.23 -16.96
N ALA A 35 -2.45 -5.25 -16.41
CA ALA A 35 -3.10 -4.00 -16.04
C ALA A 35 -2.35 -3.49 -14.82
N ASP A 36 -1.30 -2.70 -15.07
CA ASP A 36 -0.56 -1.99 -14.04
C ASP A 36 -1.54 -1.05 -13.31
N MET A 37 -1.56 -1.13 -11.99
CA MET A 37 -2.43 -0.28 -11.17
C MET A 37 -1.74 1.06 -10.90
N GLN A 38 -2.52 2.15 -10.99
CA GLN A 38 -2.08 3.50 -10.61
C GLN A 38 -2.50 3.79 -9.18
N GLY A 39 -1.59 4.31 -8.38
CA GLY A 39 -1.88 4.58 -6.98
C GLY A 39 -1.14 5.78 -6.45
N VAL A 40 -1.44 6.09 -5.21
CA VAL A 40 -0.72 7.10 -4.44
C VAL A 40 -0.17 6.49 -3.18
N ASP A 41 0.85 7.11 -2.62
CA ASP A 41 1.16 6.95 -1.21
C ASP A 41 1.01 8.28 -0.49
N MET A 42 0.73 8.19 0.81
CA MET A 42 0.40 9.33 1.64
C MET A 42 0.87 9.10 3.06
N SER A 43 1.20 10.18 3.72
CA SER A 43 1.76 10.16 5.06
C SER A 43 0.98 11.07 6.01
N ASN A 44 1.59 11.40 7.15
CA ASN A 44 1.11 12.45 8.03
C ASN A 44 0.99 13.82 7.33
N TRP A 45 1.70 14.05 6.21
CA TRP A 45 1.64 15.29 5.44
C TRP A 45 0.34 15.48 4.65
N GLN A 46 -0.36 14.40 4.30
CA GLN A 46 -1.64 14.44 3.57
C GLN A 46 -2.82 14.07 4.47
N CYS A 47 -2.68 14.31 5.76
CA CYS A 47 -3.76 14.17 6.73
C CYS A 47 -5.00 14.98 6.29
N GLY A 48 -6.17 14.35 6.36
CA GLY A 48 -7.40 14.88 5.80
C GLY A 48 -7.65 14.54 4.32
N ALA A 49 -6.76 13.78 3.67
CA ALA A 49 -6.96 13.30 2.30
C ALA A 49 -8.35 12.69 2.08
N ASP A 50 -9.06 13.12 1.04
CA ASP A 50 -10.31 12.48 0.59
C ASP A 50 -9.98 11.25 -0.26
N VAL A 51 -9.58 10.17 0.39
CA VAL A 51 -9.25 8.89 -0.22
C VAL A 51 -10.46 8.27 -0.91
N TYR A 52 -11.66 8.49 -0.38
CA TYR A 52 -12.87 7.88 -0.92
C TYR A 52 -13.09 8.33 -2.37
N ASN A 53 -13.03 9.63 -2.63
CA ASN A 53 -13.23 10.20 -3.96
C ASN A 53 -11.94 10.33 -4.79
N MET A 54 -10.76 10.11 -4.19
CA MET A 54 -9.50 10.15 -4.93
C MET A 54 -9.50 9.14 -6.07
N GLN A 55 -9.12 9.57 -7.27
CA GLN A 55 -9.00 8.67 -8.41
C GLN A 55 -7.71 7.85 -8.29
N ALA A 56 -7.78 6.64 -7.74
CA ALA A 56 -6.64 5.73 -7.61
C ALA A 56 -7.13 4.28 -7.54
N ASP A 57 -6.34 3.34 -8.04
CA ASP A 57 -6.60 1.89 -7.89
C ASP A 57 -6.17 1.39 -6.51
N PHE A 58 -5.12 2.00 -5.94
CA PHE A 58 -4.63 1.71 -4.61
C PHE A 58 -4.11 2.95 -3.87
N ILE A 59 -4.01 2.84 -2.55
CA ILE A 59 -3.22 3.75 -1.71
C ILE A 59 -2.21 2.98 -0.85
N VAL A 60 -1.10 3.60 -0.46
CA VAL A 60 -0.22 3.11 0.62
C VAL A 60 -0.12 4.20 1.69
N VAL A 61 -0.40 3.85 2.95
CA VAL A 61 -0.50 4.82 4.04
C VAL A 61 0.70 4.69 4.98
N GLY A 62 1.35 5.82 5.26
CA GLY A 62 2.38 5.91 6.29
C GLY A 62 1.74 5.79 7.66
N THR A 63 2.06 4.72 8.38
CA THR A 63 1.38 4.37 9.63
C THR A 63 2.20 4.67 10.87
N THR A 64 3.51 4.44 10.81
CA THR A 64 4.38 4.50 11.99
C THR A 64 5.79 5.01 11.66
N TRP A 65 6.39 5.73 12.60
CA TRP A 65 7.75 6.31 12.52
C TRP A 65 8.56 5.87 13.74
N GLY A 66 9.60 5.07 13.50
CA GLY A 66 10.49 4.58 14.55
C GLY A 66 9.77 3.85 15.69
N THR A 67 10.03 4.23 16.94
CA THR A 67 9.47 3.56 18.14
C THR A 67 8.57 4.45 18.98
N GLY A 68 8.08 5.55 18.38
CA GLY A 68 7.11 6.45 19.00
C GLY A 68 7.67 7.77 19.51
N GLN A 69 8.89 8.13 19.11
CA GLN A 69 9.53 9.40 19.48
C GLN A 69 9.02 10.64 18.72
N VAL A 70 8.22 10.47 17.65
CA VAL A 70 7.80 11.58 16.77
C VAL A 70 6.39 12.05 17.11
N ASN A 71 6.17 13.36 17.19
CA ASN A 71 4.85 13.97 17.31
C ASN A 71 4.72 15.15 16.36
N ASN A 72 3.56 15.28 15.71
CA ASN A 72 3.18 16.45 14.94
C ASN A 72 1.64 16.52 14.84
N ASN A 73 1.10 17.35 13.94
CA ASN A 73 -0.34 17.53 13.82
C ASN A 73 -1.12 16.25 13.46
N CYS A 74 -0.49 15.26 12.83
CA CYS A 74 -1.11 13.97 12.50
C CYS A 74 -0.27 12.75 12.91
N LEU A 75 0.74 12.94 13.77
CA LEU A 75 1.48 11.88 14.45
C LEU A 75 1.37 12.06 15.95
N VAL A 76 0.94 11.01 16.65
CA VAL A 76 1.00 10.94 18.12
C VAL A 76 1.77 9.70 18.50
N SER A 77 2.84 9.89 19.26
CA SER A 77 3.77 8.83 19.65
C SER A 77 4.20 7.98 18.45
N GLY A 78 4.57 8.63 17.35
CA GLY A 78 5.02 8.02 16.11
C GLY A 78 3.96 7.22 15.36
N VAL A 79 2.67 7.36 15.68
CA VAL A 79 1.56 6.71 14.98
C VAL A 79 0.74 7.76 14.22
N ASN A 80 0.45 7.49 12.94
CA ASN A 80 -0.44 8.32 12.14
C ASN A 80 -1.89 8.21 12.61
N THR A 81 -2.41 9.30 13.15
CA THR A 81 -3.75 9.37 13.73
C THR A 81 -4.87 9.29 12.69
N ASP A 82 -4.54 9.53 11.41
CA ASP A 82 -5.49 9.54 10.30
C ASP A 82 -5.47 8.25 9.46
N ALA A 83 -4.49 7.37 9.71
CA ALA A 83 -4.28 6.17 8.91
C ALA A 83 -5.51 5.26 8.85
N ASN A 84 -6.21 5.06 9.97
CA ASN A 84 -7.42 4.24 10.02
C ASN A 84 -8.54 4.81 9.12
N ARG A 85 -8.69 6.14 9.06
CA ARG A 85 -9.68 6.78 8.19
C ARG A 85 -9.31 6.60 6.72
N MET A 86 -8.05 6.82 6.37
CA MET A 86 -7.54 6.63 5.01
C MET A 86 -7.74 5.18 4.53
N ILE A 87 -7.38 4.20 5.34
CA ILE A 87 -7.55 2.77 5.02
C ILE A 87 -9.03 2.41 4.89
N TYR A 88 -9.88 2.87 5.81
CA TYR A 88 -11.32 2.65 5.72
C TYR A 88 -11.89 3.22 4.42
N GLN A 89 -11.53 4.45 4.04
CA GLN A 89 -12.00 5.08 2.81
C GLN A 89 -11.53 4.33 1.55
N ALA A 90 -10.30 3.80 1.56
CA ALA A 90 -9.81 2.96 0.47
C ALA A 90 -10.67 1.70 0.33
N GLN A 91 -10.89 0.97 1.42
CA GLN A 91 -11.74 -0.23 1.44
C GLN A 91 -13.17 0.08 0.99
N ALA A 92 -13.77 1.15 1.52
CA ALA A 92 -15.15 1.54 1.22
C ALA A 92 -15.36 2.02 -0.23
N SER A 93 -14.29 2.46 -0.89
CA SER A 93 -14.31 2.85 -2.31
C SER A 93 -13.77 1.77 -3.25
N GLY A 94 -13.51 0.55 -2.75
CA GLY A 94 -13.04 -0.58 -3.55
C GLY A 94 -11.57 -0.53 -3.94
N LYS A 95 -10.79 0.40 -3.40
CA LYS A 95 -9.35 0.51 -3.65
C LYS A 95 -8.59 -0.56 -2.88
N LYS A 96 -7.46 -1.00 -3.44
CA LYS A 96 -6.46 -1.73 -2.65
C LYS A 96 -5.78 -0.76 -1.67
N PHE A 97 -5.29 -1.28 -0.55
CA PHE A 97 -4.55 -0.48 0.41
C PHE A 97 -3.25 -1.17 0.82
N GLY A 98 -2.31 -0.37 1.30
CA GLY A 98 -1.05 -0.80 1.87
C GLY A 98 -0.65 0.07 3.05
N LEU A 99 0.33 -0.39 3.80
CA LEU A 99 0.85 0.23 5.01
C LEU A 99 2.36 0.37 4.85
N TYR A 100 2.93 1.46 5.34
CA TYR A 100 4.38 1.52 5.51
C TYR A 100 4.81 2.04 6.88
N HIS A 101 6.04 1.68 7.22
CA HIS A 101 6.78 2.14 8.39
C HIS A 101 8.01 2.92 7.96
N TYR A 102 8.14 4.16 8.42
CA TYR A 102 9.33 4.99 8.21
C TYR A 102 10.44 4.61 9.19
N ALA A 103 11.55 4.09 8.65
CA ALA A 103 12.71 3.71 9.45
C ALA A 103 13.39 4.95 10.06
N MET A 104 13.55 4.96 11.39
CA MET A 104 14.29 6.02 12.08
C MET A 104 15.67 5.55 12.59
N GLY A 105 16.12 4.40 12.09
CA GLY A 105 17.47 3.88 12.33
C GLY A 105 17.78 3.49 13.77
N GLY A 106 16.77 3.26 14.60
CA GLY A 106 16.90 2.72 15.94
C GLY A 106 17.20 1.22 15.92
N ASN A 107 16.66 0.47 16.88
CA ASN A 107 16.77 -0.99 16.86
C ASN A 107 15.77 -1.58 15.84
N PRO A 108 16.21 -2.40 14.87
CA PRO A 108 15.35 -2.88 13.79
C PRO A 108 14.22 -3.79 14.28
N GLU A 109 14.45 -4.64 15.29
CA GLU A 109 13.38 -5.47 15.85
C GLU A 109 12.35 -4.64 16.62
N ALA A 110 12.78 -3.62 17.36
CA ALA A 110 11.90 -2.74 18.11
C ALA A 110 11.00 -1.91 17.16
N GLU A 111 11.53 -1.43 16.04
CA GLU A 111 10.76 -0.72 15.02
C GLU A 111 9.76 -1.67 14.33
N ALA A 112 10.17 -2.89 13.97
CA ALA A 112 9.27 -3.90 13.40
C ALA A 112 8.13 -4.29 14.38
N GLN A 113 8.44 -4.46 15.67
CA GLN A 113 7.44 -4.74 16.70
C GLN A 113 6.51 -3.56 16.93
N PHE A 114 7.03 -2.33 16.88
CA PHE A 114 6.23 -1.11 16.97
C PHE A 114 5.25 -1.02 15.79
N PHE A 115 5.75 -1.24 14.57
CA PHE A 115 4.93 -1.25 13.38
C PHE A 115 3.83 -2.30 13.46
N TYR A 116 4.20 -3.57 13.71
CA TYR A 116 3.25 -4.68 13.78
C TYR A 116 2.20 -4.46 14.87
N ARG A 117 2.60 -4.07 16.09
CA ARG A 117 1.66 -3.86 17.20
C ARG A 117 0.58 -2.83 16.86
N ASN A 118 0.96 -1.75 16.17
CA ASN A 118 0.04 -0.66 15.83
C ASN A 118 -0.79 -0.92 14.56
N THR A 119 -0.49 -1.97 13.80
CA THR A 119 -1.12 -2.21 12.50
C THR A 119 -1.60 -3.64 12.26
N SER A 120 -1.39 -4.56 13.21
CA SER A 120 -1.60 -6.01 13.06
C SER A 120 -2.96 -6.41 12.51
N ASN A 121 -4.02 -5.63 12.77
CA ASN A 121 -5.37 -5.83 12.24
C ASN A 121 -5.48 -5.68 10.71
N TYR A 122 -4.49 -5.09 10.05
CA TYR A 122 -4.44 -4.87 8.61
C TYR A 122 -3.51 -5.83 7.86
N TRP A 123 -2.66 -6.57 8.57
CA TRP A 123 -1.75 -7.53 7.95
C TRP A 123 -2.55 -8.65 7.30
N ARG A 124 -2.10 -9.14 6.14
CA ARG A 124 -2.84 -10.08 5.26
C ARG A 124 -4.05 -9.51 4.53
N HIS A 125 -4.30 -8.20 4.65
CA HIS A 125 -5.40 -7.52 3.96
C HIS A 125 -4.94 -6.39 3.04
N GLY A 126 -3.75 -5.84 3.30
CA GLY A 126 -3.06 -4.90 2.42
C GLY A 126 -1.58 -5.25 2.34
N ILE A 127 -0.88 -4.69 1.36
CA ILE A 127 0.58 -4.82 1.31
C ILE A 127 1.21 -4.09 2.50
N VAL A 128 2.40 -4.54 2.86
CA VAL A 128 3.18 -3.94 3.95
C VAL A 128 4.51 -3.52 3.35
N ALA A 129 5.05 -2.37 3.75
CA ALA A 129 6.34 -1.88 3.27
C ALA A 129 7.20 -1.32 4.40
N LEU A 130 8.52 -1.48 4.24
CA LEU A 130 9.51 -0.70 4.96
C LEU A 130 9.90 0.49 4.09
N ASP A 131 9.76 1.68 4.65
CA ASP A 131 10.26 2.92 4.07
C ASP A 131 11.69 3.16 4.59
N TRP A 132 12.66 2.86 3.71
CA TRP A 132 14.09 2.92 3.97
C TRP A 132 14.69 4.09 3.19
N GLU A 133 14.95 5.19 3.91
CA GLU A 133 15.47 6.44 3.37
C GLU A 133 16.60 7.01 4.25
N MET A 134 17.26 8.07 3.75
CA MET A 134 18.42 8.69 4.41
C MET A 134 18.03 9.66 5.52
N ASP A 135 16.94 10.40 5.33
CA ASP A 135 16.57 11.48 6.23
C ASP A 135 16.09 10.91 7.57
N ASP A 136 16.50 11.53 8.68
CA ASP A 136 16.17 11.08 10.05
C ASP A 136 16.50 9.60 10.38
N ASN A 137 17.32 8.96 9.56
CA ASN A 137 17.67 7.54 9.65
C ASN A 137 19.20 7.36 9.76
N PRO A 138 19.77 7.38 10.97
CA PRO A 138 21.20 7.16 11.18
C PRO A 138 21.69 5.75 10.79
N ALA A 139 20.78 4.79 10.57
CA ALA A 139 21.14 3.46 10.10
C ALA A 139 21.23 3.36 8.57
N TRP A 140 20.92 4.43 7.84
CA TRP A 140 20.93 4.44 6.37
C TRP A 140 22.22 3.83 5.77
N GLY A 141 22.05 2.97 4.78
CA GLY A 141 23.14 2.18 4.18
C GLY A 141 23.50 0.88 4.92
N ASN A 142 22.96 0.64 6.12
CA ASN A 142 23.11 -0.62 6.83
C ASN A 142 22.09 -1.67 6.36
N TRP A 143 22.49 -2.52 5.42
CA TRP A 143 21.62 -3.60 4.92
C TRP A 143 21.35 -4.70 5.95
N ASP A 144 22.17 -4.85 7.01
CA ASP A 144 21.86 -5.77 8.11
C ASP A 144 20.65 -5.28 8.91
N TRP A 145 20.52 -3.97 9.10
CA TRP A 145 19.35 -3.36 9.73
C TRP A 145 18.06 -3.74 8.96
N VAL A 146 18.09 -3.57 7.64
CA VAL A 146 16.97 -3.93 6.76
C VAL A 146 16.63 -5.42 6.90
N ARG A 147 17.62 -6.31 6.82
CA ARG A 147 17.39 -7.77 6.99
C ARG A 147 16.66 -8.10 8.28
N ARG A 148 17.11 -7.50 9.39
CA ARG A 148 16.57 -7.75 10.73
C ARG A 148 15.16 -7.22 10.89
N PHE A 149 14.88 -6.02 10.40
CA PHE A 149 13.53 -5.45 10.41
C PHE A 149 12.55 -6.32 9.60
N MET A 150 12.94 -6.69 8.37
CA MET A 150 12.08 -7.44 7.45
C MET A 150 11.84 -8.87 7.96
N ALA A 151 12.87 -9.52 8.51
CA ALA A 151 12.74 -10.85 9.11
C ALA A 151 11.85 -10.83 10.37
N GLU A 152 11.93 -9.80 11.21
CA GLU A 152 11.06 -9.68 12.37
C GLU A 152 9.59 -9.44 11.96
N CYS A 153 9.35 -8.63 10.93
CA CYS A 153 8.02 -8.47 10.32
C CYS A 153 7.45 -9.80 9.81
N GLU A 154 8.26 -10.59 9.09
CA GLU A 154 7.87 -11.91 8.58
C GLU A 154 7.54 -12.86 9.73
N ARG A 155 8.36 -12.88 10.79
CA ARG A 155 8.14 -13.70 11.99
C ARG A 155 6.84 -13.32 12.71
N LEU A 156 6.61 -12.02 12.94
CA LEU A 156 5.44 -11.53 13.68
C LEU A 156 4.12 -11.79 12.95
N SER A 157 4.13 -11.66 11.62
CA SER A 157 2.96 -11.83 10.76
C SER A 157 2.67 -13.27 10.34
N GLY A 158 3.60 -14.18 10.61
CA GLY A 158 3.52 -15.58 10.17
C GLY A 158 3.76 -15.75 8.67
N GLY A 159 4.63 -14.93 8.07
CA GLY A 159 5.10 -15.12 6.69
C GLY A 159 4.77 -13.99 5.71
N VAL A 160 4.21 -12.86 6.14
CA VAL A 160 4.04 -11.69 5.25
C VAL A 160 5.39 -11.00 5.09
N LYS A 161 5.83 -10.84 3.85
CA LYS A 161 7.09 -10.20 3.51
C LYS A 161 6.85 -8.76 3.08
N PRO A 162 7.38 -7.75 3.80
CA PRO A 162 7.20 -6.37 3.38
C PRO A 162 7.88 -6.09 2.04
N LEU A 163 7.40 -5.08 1.31
CA LEU A 163 8.16 -4.45 0.24
C LEU A 163 9.28 -3.58 0.85
N LEU A 164 10.42 -3.51 0.18
CA LEU A 164 11.46 -2.52 0.51
C LEU A 164 11.24 -1.29 -0.36
N TYR A 165 10.77 -0.20 0.25
CA TYR A 165 10.78 1.12 -0.36
C TYR A 165 12.14 1.79 -0.20
N THR A 166 12.73 2.28 -1.30
CA THR A 166 13.97 3.04 -1.25
C THR A 166 14.23 3.86 -2.51
N GLY A 167 15.09 4.87 -2.39
CA GLY A 167 15.46 5.78 -3.47
C GLY A 167 16.56 5.27 -4.43
N PRO A 168 17.41 6.17 -4.99
CA PRO A 168 18.41 5.87 -6.03
C PRO A 168 19.48 4.82 -5.68
N VAL A 169 19.53 4.37 -4.43
CA VAL A 169 20.39 3.25 -3.99
C VAL A 169 19.86 1.89 -4.42
N ALA A 170 18.75 1.82 -5.16
CA ALA A 170 18.18 0.57 -5.64
C ALA A 170 19.24 -0.37 -6.26
N GLY A 171 20.19 0.16 -7.04
CA GLY A 171 21.28 -0.61 -7.66
C GLY A 171 22.27 -1.25 -6.68
N THR A 172 22.31 -0.81 -5.41
CA THR A 172 23.23 -1.32 -4.38
C THR A 172 22.57 -2.30 -3.42
N ILE A 173 21.26 -2.57 -3.55
CA ILE A 173 20.54 -3.53 -2.71
C ILE A 173 21.17 -4.92 -2.86
N PRO A 174 21.59 -5.58 -1.77
CA PRO A 174 22.14 -6.93 -1.79
C PRO A 174 21.24 -7.95 -2.46
N GLY A 175 21.86 -8.91 -3.17
CA GLY A 175 21.15 -9.92 -3.95
C GLY A 175 20.21 -10.80 -3.10
N ASP A 176 20.56 -11.07 -1.85
CA ASP A 176 19.72 -11.83 -0.94
C ASP A 176 18.43 -11.07 -0.55
N ILE A 177 18.49 -9.75 -0.39
CA ILE A 177 17.30 -8.93 -0.15
C ILE A 177 16.42 -8.91 -1.41
N ARG A 178 17.02 -8.68 -2.58
CA ARG A 178 16.33 -8.67 -3.88
C ARG A 178 15.64 -10.00 -4.20
N ALA A 179 16.23 -11.11 -3.79
CA ALA A 179 15.67 -12.44 -4.03
C ALA A 179 14.49 -12.77 -3.10
N ASN A 180 14.40 -12.11 -1.93
CA ASN A 180 13.43 -12.46 -0.90
C ASN A 180 12.28 -11.46 -0.76
N TYR A 181 12.48 -10.19 -1.12
CA TYR A 181 11.51 -9.12 -0.90
C TYR A 181 11.19 -8.37 -2.20
N GLY A 182 9.93 -7.98 -2.36
CA GLY A 182 9.54 -7.09 -3.45
C GLY A 182 10.13 -5.69 -3.24
N LEU A 183 10.41 -4.99 -4.35
CA LEU A 183 10.97 -3.65 -4.30
C LEU A 183 9.89 -2.61 -4.65
N TRP A 184 9.93 -1.49 -3.93
CA TRP A 184 9.22 -0.27 -4.25
C TRP A 184 10.27 0.84 -4.44
N ILE A 185 10.48 1.31 -5.67
CA ILE A 185 11.60 2.22 -5.95
C ILE A 185 11.11 3.63 -6.22
N ALA A 186 11.65 4.60 -5.49
CA ALA A 186 11.44 6.03 -5.72
C ALA A 186 12.54 6.60 -6.60
N GLN A 187 12.18 7.10 -7.78
CA GLN A 187 13.08 7.89 -8.61
C GLN A 187 12.30 8.61 -9.72
N TYR A 188 12.53 9.92 -9.78
CA TYR A 188 11.71 10.84 -10.57
C TYR A 188 12.50 11.37 -11.76
N ALA A 189 11.83 11.55 -12.91
CA ALA A 189 12.46 12.16 -14.08
C ALA A 189 12.83 13.63 -13.81
N ASN A 190 12.02 14.32 -13.01
CA ASN A 190 12.19 15.69 -12.53
C ASN A 190 11.15 15.97 -11.43
N MET A 191 11.15 17.18 -10.87
CA MET A 191 10.23 17.64 -9.82
C MET A 191 9.06 18.50 -10.35
N SER A 192 8.76 18.42 -11.65
CA SER A 192 7.63 19.18 -12.21
C SER A 192 6.31 18.49 -11.84
N PRO A 193 5.26 19.26 -11.48
CA PRO A 193 3.95 18.69 -11.22
C PRO A 193 3.43 17.84 -12.37
N THR A 194 2.84 16.70 -12.06
CA THR A 194 2.33 15.73 -13.04
C THR A 194 1.10 15.00 -12.51
N GLY A 195 0.28 14.47 -13.42
CA GLY A 195 -0.73 13.45 -13.09
C GLY A 195 -0.20 12.04 -13.34
N TYR A 196 -1.10 11.07 -13.39
CA TYR A 196 -0.76 9.67 -13.63
C TYR A 196 -0.04 9.45 -14.98
N GLN A 197 0.93 8.53 -14.96
CA GLN A 197 1.71 8.13 -16.12
C GLN A 197 1.61 6.62 -16.32
N ALA A 198 1.20 6.20 -17.52
CA ALA A 198 1.17 4.78 -17.88
C ALA A 198 2.57 4.18 -18.07
N ASN A 199 3.55 5.00 -18.47
CA ASN A 199 4.93 4.58 -18.74
C ASN A 199 5.92 5.58 -18.12
N PRO A 200 6.03 5.63 -16.77
CA PRO A 200 6.97 6.54 -16.10
C PRO A 200 8.42 6.18 -16.42
N TRP A 201 9.29 7.17 -16.33
CA TRP A 201 10.73 7.01 -16.57
C TRP A 201 11.33 5.93 -15.67
N MET A 202 12.16 5.06 -16.28
CA MET A 202 12.85 3.94 -15.62
C MET A 202 11.93 2.90 -14.94
N LEU A 203 10.66 2.78 -15.36
CA LEU A 203 9.78 1.72 -14.88
C LEU A 203 10.40 0.33 -15.11
N GLY A 204 10.56 -0.43 -14.03
CA GLY A 204 11.04 -1.82 -14.06
C GLY A 204 12.57 -1.95 -14.21
N ALA A 205 13.31 -0.84 -14.20
CA ALA A 205 14.78 -0.84 -14.38
C ALA A 205 15.52 -1.64 -13.31
N TYR A 206 14.92 -1.84 -12.13
CA TYR A 206 15.51 -2.58 -11.01
C TYR A 206 14.81 -3.90 -10.73
N GLY A 207 13.85 -4.30 -11.58
CA GLY A 207 12.97 -5.44 -11.34
C GLY A 207 11.94 -5.15 -10.24
N GLU A 208 11.62 -3.88 -10.01
CA GLU A 208 10.69 -3.47 -8.95
C GLU A 208 9.26 -3.91 -9.20
N ALA A 209 8.54 -4.15 -8.10
CA ALA A 209 7.11 -4.45 -8.10
C ALA A 209 6.29 -3.16 -8.14
N MET A 210 6.79 -2.10 -7.51
CA MET A 210 6.15 -0.78 -7.47
C MET A 210 7.18 0.32 -7.73
N ARG A 211 6.76 1.38 -8.40
CA ARG A 211 7.61 2.55 -8.65
C ARG A 211 6.88 3.81 -8.23
N GLN A 212 7.49 4.58 -7.33
CA GLN A 212 7.10 5.96 -7.08
C GLN A 212 7.85 6.85 -8.08
N TYR A 213 7.12 7.51 -8.97
CA TYR A 213 7.70 8.25 -10.10
C TYR A 213 7.54 9.76 -10.00
N SER A 214 6.82 10.26 -8.99
CA SER A 214 6.73 11.68 -8.69
C SER A 214 6.43 11.90 -7.22
N GLY A 215 7.15 12.84 -6.60
CA GLY A 215 6.79 13.42 -5.29
C GLY A 215 6.00 14.73 -5.38
N THR A 216 5.51 15.07 -6.57
CA THR A 216 4.81 16.34 -6.87
C THR A 216 3.54 16.10 -7.68
N GLY A 217 2.90 14.96 -7.46
CA GLY A 217 1.68 14.58 -8.14
C GLY A 217 0.51 15.51 -7.86
N VAL A 218 -0.42 15.50 -8.80
CA VAL A 218 -1.74 16.14 -8.67
C VAL A 218 -2.81 15.10 -8.99
N VAL A 219 -3.63 14.77 -8.01
CA VAL A 219 -4.77 13.85 -8.15
C VAL A 219 -6.02 14.51 -7.58
N ASN A 220 -7.06 14.63 -8.40
CA ASN A 220 -8.25 15.43 -8.08
C ASN A 220 -7.83 16.85 -7.64
N THR A 221 -8.09 17.20 -6.37
CA THR A 221 -7.72 18.47 -5.74
C THR A 221 -6.53 18.38 -4.80
N TRP A 222 -5.87 17.21 -4.71
CA TRP A 222 -4.74 16.97 -3.81
C TRP A 222 -3.41 17.18 -4.54
N SER A 223 -2.57 18.04 -3.95
CA SER A 223 -1.22 18.35 -4.39
C SER A 223 -0.42 18.96 -3.22
N PRO A 224 0.87 18.61 -3.05
CA PRO A 224 1.55 17.51 -3.71
C PRO A 224 1.09 16.16 -3.13
N ILE A 225 1.01 15.14 -3.99
CA ILE A 225 0.77 13.74 -3.62
C ILE A 225 1.76 12.83 -4.36
N ASP A 226 2.23 11.78 -3.71
CA ASP A 226 3.21 10.89 -4.31
C ASP A 226 2.50 9.92 -5.28
N LEU A 227 3.03 9.77 -6.49
CA LEU A 227 2.41 8.96 -7.55
C LEU A 227 3.17 7.66 -7.78
N ASN A 228 2.42 6.57 -7.83
CA ASN A 228 2.93 5.22 -7.95
C ASN A 228 2.29 4.45 -9.09
N ILE A 229 3.07 3.51 -9.63
CA ILE A 229 2.57 2.45 -10.47
C ILE A 229 2.99 1.10 -9.88
N PHE A 230 2.02 0.21 -9.65
CA PHE A 230 2.27 -1.17 -9.27
C PHE A 230 2.18 -2.06 -10.50
N ARG A 231 3.21 -2.89 -10.71
CA ARG A 231 3.38 -3.72 -11.90
C ARG A 231 2.62 -5.04 -11.76
N GLY A 232 1.30 -4.94 -11.76
CA GLY A 232 0.41 -6.07 -11.67
C GLY A 232 -1.01 -5.67 -11.31
N GLU A 233 -1.88 -6.67 -11.29
CA GLU A 233 -3.30 -6.51 -11.02
C GLU A 233 -3.63 -6.71 -9.52
N GLY A 234 -4.88 -6.46 -9.16
CA GLY A 234 -5.37 -6.60 -7.79
C GLY A 234 -5.13 -7.98 -7.17
N TRP A 235 -5.13 -9.07 -7.95
CA TRP A 235 -4.83 -10.41 -7.41
C TRP A 235 -3.33 -10.59 -7.11
N GLN A 236 -2.44 -9.95 -7.86
CA GLN A 236 -1.00 -9.97 -7.57
C GLN A 236 -0.70 -9.14 -6.32
N TRP A 237 -1.40 -8.02 -6.14
CA TRP A 237 -1.39 -7.26 -4.89
C TRP A 237 -1.80 -8.13 -3.70
N ASP A 238 -2.87 -8.92 -3.85
CA ASP A 238 -3.36 -9.81 -2.79
C ASP A 238 -2.34 -10.90 -2.43
N LEU A 239 -1.52 -11.36 -3.37
CA LEU A 239 -0.41 -12.29 -3.09
C LEU A 239 0.71 -11.64 -2.27
N TYR A 240 1.01 -10.36 -2.51
CA TYR A 240 1.94 -9.61 -1.66
C TYR A 240 1.37 -9.38 -0.26
N ALA A 241 0.07 -9.09 -0.17
CA ALA A 241 -0.60 -8.89 1.11
C ALA A 241 -0.69 -10.20 1.92
N ASN A 242 -1.06 -11.31 1.29
CA ASN A 242 -1.33 -12.59 1.94
C ASN A 242 -0.77 -13.78 1.15
N PRO A 243 0.52 -14.12 1.29
CA PRO A 243 1.17 -15.12 0.46
C PRO A 243 0.67 -16.56 0.69
N THR A 244 0.03 -16.87 1.83
CA THR A 244 -0.49 -18.22 2.11
C THR A 244 -1.94 -18.41 1.68
N GLY A 245 -2.65 -17.33 1.34
CA GLY A 245 -4.07 -17.37 0.97
C GLY A 245 -5.04 -17.70 2.12
N ASP A 246 -4.54 -17.97 3.32
CA ASP A 246 -5.37 -18.17 4.51
C ASP A 246 -5.96 -16.82 4.94
N SER A 247 -7.28 -16.64 4.90
CA SER A 247 -7.89 -15.39 5.37
C SER A 247 -9.22 -15.61 6.10
N THR A 248 -9.27 -15.11 7.33
CA THR A 248 -10.49 -14.52 7.91
C THR A 248 -10.67 -13.13 7.30
N PRO A 249 -11.90 -12.64 7.04
CA PRO A 249 -12.10 -11.27 6.58
C PRO A 249 -11.40 -10.26 7.50
N PRO A 250 -10.86 -9.14 6.97
CA PRO A 250 -10.32 -8.09 7.82
C PRO A 250 -11.36 -7.71 8.86
N ALA A 251 -10.94 -7.58 10.12
CA ALA A 251 -11.79 -6.89 11.08
C ALA A 251 -12.05 -5.50 10.50
N THR A 252 -13.32 -5.15 10.29
CA THR A 252 -13.70 -3.78 9.92
C THR A 252 -13.00 -2.88 10.94
N PRO A 253 -12.06 -2.01 10.52
CA PRO A 253 -11.44 -1.10 11.48
C PRO A 253 -12.56 -0.35 12.19
N ALA A 254 -12.46 -0.27 13.51
CA ALA A 254 -13.44 0.48 14.28
C ALA A 254 -13.61 1.85 13.63
N ALA A 255 -14.86 2.26 13.39
CA ALA A 255 -15.14 3.63 12.98
C ALA A 255 -14.34 4.55 13.93
N PRO A 256 -13.64 5.58 13.41
CA PRO A 256 -12.75 6.39 14.22
C PRO A 256 -13.46 6.80 15.51
N VAL A 257 -12.80 6.56 16.64
CA VAL A 257 -13.30 6.98 17.95
C VAL A 257 -13.40 8.50 17.90
N GLN A 258 -14.62 9.03 17.94
CA GLN A 258 -14.87 10.44 18.23
C GLN A 258 -14.06 10.79 19.48
N PRO A 259 -13.31 11.91 19.51
CA PRO A 259 -12.68 12.36 20.74
C PRO A 259 -13.72 12.36 21.87
N ASN A 260 -13.47 11.57 22.92
CA ASN A 260 -14.32 11.55 24.11
C ASN A 260 -14.14 12.87 24.88
N THR A 261 -14.69 13.96 24.36
CA THR A 261 -15.13 15.07 25.19
C THR A 261 -16.61 14.82 25.54
N PRO A 262 -17.04 15.12 26.77
CA PRO A 262 -18.44 14.95 27.15
C PRO A 262 -19.34 15.70 26.15
N GLN A 263 -20.20 14.91 25.49
CA GLN A 263 -21.11 15.34 24.43
C GLN A 263 -22.03 16.46 24.95
N PRO A 264 -21.99 17.69 24.38
CA PRO A 264 -23.02 18.69 24.64
C PRO A 264 -24.29 18.30 23.89
N THR A 265 -25.43 18.40 24.59
CA THR A 265 -26.78 18.13 24.07
C THR A 265 -27.04 18.87 22.74
N PRO A 266 -27.63 18.23 21.71
CA PRO A 266 -27.91 18.89 20.43
C PRO A 266 -28.82 20.10 20.59
N SER A 267 -28.42 21.24 20.03
CA SER A 267 -29.24 22.44 19.88
C SER A 267 -30.36 22.17 18.86
N THR A 268 -31.61 22.34 19.29
CA THR A 268 -32.82 22.17 18.45
C THR A 268 -33.13 23.35 17.54
N GLY A 269 -32.21 24.31 17.38
CA GLY A 269 -32.34 25.42 16.43
C GLY A 269 -31.53 25.16 15.15
N GLY A 270 -32.20 25.11 13.99
CA GLY A 270 -31.53 25.01 12.68
C GLY A 270 -30.57 26.17 12.44
N ILE A 271 -29.50 25.91 11.68
CA ILE A 271 -28.34 26.80 11.55
C ILE A 271 -28.25 27.27 10.09
N SER A 272 -28.12 28.57 9.88
CA SER A 272 -27.96 29.18 8.55
C SER A 272 -26.59 29.85 8.46
N HIS A 273 -25.74 29.41 7.53
CA HIS A 273 -24.39 29.93 7.30
C HIS A 273 -24.15 30.21 5.82
N VAL A 274 -23.53 31.36 5.52
CA VAL A 274 -23.10 31.71 4.16
C VAL A 274 -21.64 31.33 4.01
N MET A 275 -21.38 30.27 3.23
CA MET A 275 -20.04 29.70 3.05
C MET A 275 -19.03 30.74 2.55
N GLN A 276 -17.86 30.78 3.20
CA GLN A 276 -16.71 31.55 2.75
C GLN A 276 -15.74 30.66 1.94
N TRP A 277 -14.90 31.30 1.13
CA TRP A 277 -13.90 30.59 0.34
C TRP A 277 -12.93 29.83 1.24
N GLY A 278 -12.80 28.52 1.03
CA GLY A 278 -11.97 27.62 1.84
C GLY A 278 -12.71 26.84 2.94
N GLU A 279 -13.98 27.15 3.20
CA GLU A 279 -14.79 26.37 4.15
C GLU A 279 -15.39 25.11 3.50
N THR A 280 -15.56 24.05 4.29
CA THR A 280 -16.25 22.82 3.86
C THR A 280 -17.53 22.63 4.65
N ILE A 281 -18.54 22.00 4.03
CA ILE A 281 -19.79 21.61 4.70
C ILE A 281 -19.48 20.74 5.92
N TRP A 282 -18.43 19.92 5.84
CA TRP A 282 -17.93 19.11 6.95
C TRP A 282 -17.39 19.96 8.11
N GLY A 283 -16.55 20.95 7.82
CA GLY A 283 -16.01 21.87 8.83
C GLY A 283 -17.11 22.64 9.55
N LEU A 284 -18.17 23.02 8.82
CA LEU A 284 -19.34 23.69 9.39
C LEU A 284 -20.20 22.73 10.22
N ALA A 285 -20.48 21.52 9.74
CA ALA A 285 -21.24 20.53 10.50
C ALA A 285 -20.57 20.18 11.84
N VAL A 286 -19.24 20.15 11.87
CA VAL A 286 -18.44 19.99 13.10
C VAL A 286 -18.49 21.24 13.97
N ALA A 287 -18.23 22.43 13.40
CA ALA A 287 -18.22 23.69 14.16
C ALA A 287 -19.58 23.99 14.83
N TYR A 288 -20.66 23.56 14.20
CA TYR A 288 -22.03 23.86 14.61
C TYR A 288 -22.78 22.67 15.23
N ASN A 289 -22.12 21.53 15.44
CA ASN A 289 -22.70 20.33 16.05
C ASN A 289 -24.02 19.88 15.37
N ALA A 290 -24.08 19.96 14.04
CA ALA A 290 -25.29 19.73 13.25
C ALA A 290 -25.40 18.28 12.72
N TRP A 291 -25.00 17.30 13.53
CA TRP A 291 -24.95 15.89 13.15
C TRP A 291 -26.17 15.08 13.64
N PRO A 292 -26.63 14.05 12.89
CA PRO A 292 -26.33 13.74 11.49
C PRO A 292 -27.21 14.54 10.50
N LEU A 293 -26.65 14.87 9.33
CA LEU A 293 -27.39 15.37 8.17
C LEU A 293 -27.93 14.22 7.32
#